data_AF-A0A9D9K665-F1
#
_entry.id   AF-A0A9D9K665-F1
#
_cell.length_a   1.000
_cell.length_b   1.000
_cell.length_c   1.000
_cell.angle_alpha   90.00
_cell.angle_beta   90.00
_cell.angle_gamma   90.00
#
_symmetry.space_group_name_H-M   'P 1'
#
loop_
_entity.id
_entity.type
_entity.pdbx_description
1 polymer ?
#
loop_
_entity_poly.entity_id
_entity_poly.type
_entity_poly.pdbx_seq_one_letter_code
_entity_poly.pdbx_strand_id
1 'polypeptide(L)'
;MALERLDRYLAGVSSQSRSPQYWQAQTLLAQAYRGSGQMDEAVDLCEQLASQSNPETQQWAQQFLASIFASLEQAKQAAEQAAAEAEAEAQRLQAIEQARIEPRRVSELKQFYKKTLLPELKKVEKSRRSTLISVLIISAIFLAIFIYSATLTFQWPKIFFISSSIWLTLWIFFYSFRTSQYGFGFKRDVIQKLLEFMDSDGYLKYSPTGELGAARKALMKSTLLGELFPDIVHQDDYVSGTVGRTRLCFTDVCAEKSSITLLSLFKEGRGSEKTFWIASLVVVVFGFPYAFSRIARGRKLVFSEFWEHFYDSSISKRLLFKGLLYWSDFSKTFKSRTVIIPNKITERISKNGAINGLNRIKLEDPQFNKYFLVYGEDQVEARYILSTNLMHRIANLRKKLNRDICLSFVSYTMYITINYEEDLFEPKIFSSMLSFKPILEYFEIFQMAIAIVDDLRLNRRIWDAD
;
A
#
# COMPACT_ATOMS: atom_id res chain seq x y z
N MET A 1 10.36 -31.13 -44.04
CA MET A 1 9.64 -31.74 -45.18
C MET A 1 9.90 -31.04 -46.52
N ALA A 2 9.99 -29.70 -46.60
CA ALA A 2 10.32 -28.99 -47.85
C ALA A 2 11.80 -29.09 -48.25
N LEU A 3 12.73 -28.86 -47.30
CA LEU A 3 14.19 -29.06 -47.46
C LEU A 3 14.53 -30.45 -48.03
N GLU A 4 14.06 -31.48 -47.34
CA GLU A 4 14.28 -32.88 -47.68
C GLU A 4 13.72 -33.30 -49.06
N ARG A 5 12.73 -32.56 -49.60
CA ARG A 5 12.19 -32.76 -50.95
C ARG A 5 13.05 -32.05 -52.00
N LEU A 6 13.58 -30.87 -51.67
CA LEU A 6 14.51 -30.11 -52.53
C LEU A 6 15.85 -30.82 -52.64
N ASP A 7 16.40 -31.33 -51.54
CA ASP A 7 17.64 -32.12 -51.56
C ASP A 7 17.51 -33.39 -52.40
N ARG A 8 16.38 -34.11 -52.26
CA ARG A 8 16.09 -35.30 -53.08
C ARG A 8 15.94 -34.97 -54.56
N TYR A 9 15.33 -33.84 -54.90
CA TYR A 9 15.18 -33.39 -56.27
C TYR A 9 16.55 -33.04 -56.88
N LEU A 10 17.40 -32.32 -56.14
CA LEU A 10 18.72 -31.90 -56.61
C LEU A 10 19.72 -33.08 -56.68
N ALA A 11 19.60 -34.08 -55.83
CA ALA A 11 20.39 -35.32 -55.88
C ALA A 11 20.05 -36.21 -57.10
N GLY A 12 18.84 -36.09 -57.66
CA GLY A 12 18.38 -36.85 -58.83
C GLY A 12 18.72 -36.23 -60.19
N VAL A 13 19.25 -35.00 -60.22
CA VAL A 13 19.58 -34.28 -61.47
C VAL A 13 21.08 -34.42 -61.76
N SER A 14 21.43 -35.13 -62.84
CA SER A 14 22.83 -35.28 -63.27
C SER A 14 23.43 -33.94 -63.72
N SER A 15 24.69 -33.69 -63.38
CA SER A 15 25.49 -32.47 -63.61
C SER A 15 25.60 -31.95 -65.06
N GLN A 16 24.98 -32.62 -66.04
CA GLN A 16 25.07 -32.30 -67.47
C GLN A 16 23.87 -31.52 -68.05
N SER A 17 22.74 -31.36 -67.35
CA SER A 17 21.63 -30.51 -67.83
C SER A 17 21.33 -29.34 -66.87
N ARG A 18 22.11 -28.25 -66.99
CA ARG A 18 21.89 -26.98 -66.27
C ARG A 18 20.67 -26.23 -66.84
N SER A 19 19.48 -26.80 -66.67
CA SER A 19 18.22 -26.17 -67.11
C SER A 19 17.87 -24.95 -66.22
N PRO A 20 17.06 -24.00 -66.70
CA PRO A 20 16.62 -22.85 -65.89
C PRO A 20 15.95 -23.25 -64.56
N GLN A 21 15.28 -24.41 -64.55
CA GLN A 21 14.61 -24.97 -63.37
C GLN A 21 15.60 -25.47 -62.30
N TYR A 22 16.79 -25.90 -62.69
CA TYR A 22 17.85 -26.31 -61.77
C TYR A 22 18.34 -25.13 -60.91
N TRP A 23 18.57 -23.96 -61.54
CA TRP A 23 18.99 -22.76 -60.82
C TRP A 23 17.89 -22.22 -59.90
N GLN A 24 16.62 -22.30 -60.31
CA GLN A 24 15.48 -21.95 -59.46
C GLN A 24 15.32 -22.89 -58.25
N ALA A 25 15.60 -24.19 -58.41
CA ALA A 25 15.58 -25.12 -57.29
C ALA A 25 16.71 -24.83 -56.28
N GLN A 26 17.89 -24.41 -56.76
CA GLN A 26 19.03 -24.01 -55.93
C GLN A 26 18.76 -22.71 -55.14
N THR A 27 18.10 -21.72 -55.73
CA THR A 27 17.72 -20.49 -54.99
C THR A 27 16.66 -20.76 -53.91
N LEU A 28 15.68 -21.62 -54.21
CA LEU A 28 14.68 -22.07 -53.23
C LEU A 28 15.30 -22.88 -52.08
N LEU A 29 16.34 -23.66 -52.36
CA LEU A 29 17.08 -24.40 -51.33
C LEU A 29 17.81 -23.45 -50.39
N ALA A 30 18.52 -22.43 -50.91
CA ALA A 30 19.18 -21.41 -50.10
C ALA A 30 18.18 -20.62 -49.21
N GLN A 31 16.98 -20.31 -49.73
CA GLN A 31 15.91 -19.70 -48.94
C GLN A 31 15.38 -20.65 -47.84
N ALA A 32 15.31 -21.95 -48.11
CA ALA A 32 14.88 -22.95 -47.15
C ALA A 32 15.92 -23.17 -46.03
N TYR A 33 17.23 -23.15 -46.34
CA TYR A 33 18.30 -23.16 -45.34
C TYR A 33 18.23 -21.95 -44.40
N ARG A 34 17.98 -20.75 -44.93
CA ARG A 34 17.71 -19.56 -44.11
C ARG A 34 16.49 -19.72 -43.21
N GLY A 35 15.38 -20.25 -43.73
CA GLY A 35 14.14 -20.44 -42.98
C GLY A 35 14.21 -21.51 -41.89
N SER A 36 15.20 -22.41 -41.96
CA SER A 36 15.43 -23.48 -40.97
C SER A 36 16.51 -23.15 -39.94
N GLY A 37 17.19 -22.00 -40.07
CA GLY A 37 18.25 -21.57 -39.16
C GLY A 37 19.65 -22.09 -39.52
N GLN A 38 19.81 -22.82 -40.62
CA GLN A 38 21.09 -23.32 -41.13
C GLN A 38 21.77 -22.24 -42.00
N MET A 39 22.23 -21.17 -41.36
CA MET A 39 22.75 -19.98 -42.05
C MET A 39 24.08 -20.25 -42.77
N ASP A 40 24.95 -21.09 -42.21
CA ASP A 40 26.27 -21.39 -42.80
C ASP A 40 26.11 -22.13 -44.14
N GLU A 41 25.22 -23.13 -44.19
CA GLU A 41 24.90 -23.90 -45.41
C GLU A 41 24.24 -23.02 -46.49
N ALA A 42 23.44 -22.01 -46.08
CA ALA A 42 22.84 -21.04 -47.00
C ALA A 42 23.90 -20.08 -47.61
N VAL A 43 24.91 -19.68 -46.83
CA VAL A 43 26.00 -18.82 -47.27
C VAL A 43 26.91 -19.56 -48.24
N ASP A 44 27.37 -20.76 -47.88
CA ASP A 44 28.22 -21.61 -48.73
C ASP A 44 27.58 -21.88 -50.10
N LEU A 45 26.28 -22.19 -50.12
CA LEU A 45 25.55 -22.43 -51.35
C LEU A 45 25.44 -21.16 -52.21
N CYS A 46 25.20 -20.00 -51.59
CA CYS A 46 25.11 -18.73 -52.32
C CYS A 46 26.46 -18.24 -52.85
N GLU A 47 27.58 -18.52 -52.17
CA GLU A 47 28.93 -18.26 -52.68
C GLU A 47 29.25 -19.13 -53.92
N GLN A 48 28.83 -20.39 -53.90
CA GLN A 48 28.93 -21.28 -55.07
C GLN A 48 28.06 -20.79 -56.24
N LEU A 49 26.83 -20.32 -55.97
CA LEU A 49 25.93 -19.75 -56.98
C LEU A 49 26.43 -18.42 -57.54
N ALA A 50 27.19 -17.64 -56.76
CA ALA A 50 27.79 -16.40 -57.23
C ALA A 50 28.99 -16.60 -58.18
N SER A 51 29.60 -17.80 -58.20
CA SER A 51 30.81 -18.09 -58.97
C SER A 51 30.59 -18.98 -60.21
N GLN A 52 29.53 -19.82 -60.24
CA GLN A 52 29.37 -20.85 -61.28
C GLN A 52 28.06 -20.78 -62.10
N SER A 53 27.23 -19.74 -61.91
CA SER A 53 25.85 -19.67 -62.42
C SER A 53 25.61 -18.61 -63.51
N ASN A 54 24.37 -18.56 -64.01
CA ASN A 54 23.88 -17.55 -64.96
C ASN A 54 23.83 -16.14 -64.34
N PRO A 55 23.91 -15.05 -65.14
CA PRO A 55 24.00 -13.67 -64.64
C PRO A 55 22.84 -13.23 -63.74
N GLU A 56 21.60 -13.66 -64.01
CA GLU A 56 20.45 -13.37 -63.14
C GLU A 56 20.55 -14.05 -61.77
N THR A 57 21.01 -15.31 -61.74
CA THR A 57 21.20 -16.08 -60.49
C THR A 57 22.38 -15.54 -59.69
N GLN A 58 23.42 -15.04 -60.36
CA GLN A 58 24.56 -14.39 -59.74
C GLN A 58 24.15 -13.09 -59.04
N GLN A 59 23.35 -12.24 -59.71
CA GLN A 59 22.83 -11.01 -59.12
C GLN A 59 21.92 -11.29 -57.93
N TRP A 60 21.06 -12.30 -58.04
CA TRP A 60 20.22 -12.76 -56.94
C TRP A 60 21.05 -13.26 -55.75
N ALA A 61 22.07 -14.08 -55.99
CA ALA A 61 22.93 -14.64 -54.95
C ALA A 61 23.68 -13.54 -54.18
N GLN A 62 24.20 -12.53 -54.89
CA GLN A 62 24.84 -11.37 -54.26
C GLN A 62 23.87 -10.53 -53.41
N GLN A 63 22.65 -10.29 -53.89
CA GLN A 63 21.62 -9.60 -53.12
C GLN A 63 21.18 -10.41 -51.89
N PHE A 64 21.07 -11.73 -52.02
CA PHE A 64 20.68 -12.61 -50.94
C PHE A 64 21.76 -12.68 -49.85
N LEU A 65 23.04 -12.81 -50.21
CA LEU A 65 24.17 -12.73 -49.27
C LEU A 65 24.18 -11.38 -48.54
N ALA A 66 24.03 -10.27 -49.26
CA ALA A 66 23.94 -8.95 -48.64
C ALA A 66 22.77 -8.86 -47.64
N SER A 67 21.63 -9.49 -47.94
CA SER A 67 20.48 -9.55 -47.03
C SER A 67 20.74 -10.43 -45.79
N ILE A 68 21.53 -11.50 -45.93
CA ILE A 68 21.92 -12.37 -44.81
C ILE A 68 22.88 -11.61 -43.89
N PHE A 69 23.93 -11.01 -44.43
CA PHE A 69 24.91 -10.23 -43.66
C PHE A 69 24.25 -9.03 -42.97
N ALA A 70 23.36 -8.31 -43.66
CA ALA A 70 22.59 -7.22 -43.04
C ALA A 70 21.72 -7.73 -41.87
N SER A 71 21.09 -8.89 -42.01
CA SER A 71 20.28 -9.47 -40.93
C SER A 71 21.12 -10.00 -39.77
N LEU A 72 22.32 -10.53 -40.02
CA LEU A 72 23.27 -10.96 -39.00
C LEU A 72 23.82 -9.76 -38.23
N GLU A 73 24.17 -8.67 -38.92
CA GLU A 73 24.66 -7.43 -38.29
C GLU A 73 23.56 -6.77 -37.44
N GLN A 74 22.32 -6.75 -37.93
CA GLN A 74 21.17 -6.29 -37.13
C GLN A 74 20.91 -7.18 -35.92
N ALA A 75 20.99 -8.50 -36.06
CA ALA A 75 20.82 -9.43 -34.95
C ALA A 75 21.94 -9.29 -33.91
N LYS A 76 23.18 -9.05 -34.35
CA LYS A 76 24.33 -8.80 -33.48
C LYS A 76 24.17 -7.48 -32.71
N GLN A 77 23.80 -6.39 -33.38
CA GLN A 77 23.55 -5.10 -32.74
C GLN A 77 22.38 -5.19 -31.75
N ALA A 78 21.31 -5.91 -32.08
CA ALA A 78 20.19 -6.15 -31.17
C ALA A 78 20.61 -6.99 -29.95
N ALA A 79 21.48 -8.00 -30.14
CA ALA A 79 22.01 -8.81 -29.05
C ALA A 79 22.95 -8.00 -28.13
N GLU A 80 23.82 -7.15 -28.71
CA GLU A 80 24.71 -6.25 -27.96
C GLU A 80 23.90 -5.20 -27.16
N GLN A 81 22.85 -4.64 -27.76
CA GLN A 81 21.93 -3.73 -27.06
C GLN A 81 21.19 -4.43 -25.94
N ALA A 82 20.64 -5.63 -26.17
CA ALA A 82 19.95 -6.42 -25.15
C ALA A 82 20.91 -6.82 -24.01
N ALA A 83 22.16 -7.16 -24.32
CA ALA A 83 23.18 -7.46 -23.32
C ALA A 83 23.55 -6.21 -22.49
N ALA A 84 23.74 -5.05 -23.13
CA ALA A 84 24.02 -3.80 -22.43
C ALA A 84 22.84 -3.33 -21.56
N GLU A 85 21.61 -3.50 -22.03
CA GLU A 85 20.39 -3.24 -21.25
C GLU A 85 20.28 -4.19 -20.05
N ALA A 86 20.56 -5.50 -20.25
CA ALA A 86 20.57 -6.48 -19.18
C ALA A 86 21.69 -6.21 -18.15
N GLU A 87 22.88 -5.81 -18.58
CA GLU A 87 23.97 -5.40 -17.69
C GLU A 87 23.63 -4.13 -16.91
N ALA A 88 23.05 -3.12 -17.55
CA ALA A 88 22.60 -1.90 -16.90
C ALA A 88 21.46 -2.17 -15.90
N GLU A 89 20.52 -3.06 -16.25
CA GLU A 89 19.47 -3.52 -15.35
C GLU A 89 20.05 -4.31 -14.17
N ALA A 90 21.02 -5.20 -14.40
CA ALA A 90 21.72 -5.94 -13.35
C ALA A 90 22.48 -4.99 -12.40
N GLN A 91 23.20 -4.00 -12.94
CA GLN A 91 23.88 -2.97 -12.15
C GLN A 91 22.89 -2.13 -11.33
N ARG A 92 21.76 -1.75 -11.93
CA ARG A 92 20.68 -1.05 -11.23
C ARG A 92 20.08 -1.92 -10.12
N LEU A 93 19.84 -3.19 -10.38
CA LEU A 93 19.32 -4.16 -9.40
C LEU A 93 20.32 -4.44 -8.28
N GLN A 94 21.63 -4.41 -8.56
CA GLN A 94 22.68 -4.49 -7.54
C GLN A 94 22.76 -3.21 -6.70
N ALA A 95 22.68 -2.03 -7.32
CA ALA A 95 22.63 -0.75 -6.62
C ALA A 95 21.39 -0.64 -5.71
N ILE A 96 20.23 -1.16 -6.18
CA ILE A 96 19.01 -1.27 -5.39
C ILE A 96 19.16 -2.29 -4.26
N GLU A 97 19.85 -3.41 -4.47
CA GLU A 97 20.09 -4.39 -3.39
C GLU A 97 21.05 -3.85 -2.31
N GLN A 98 21.96 -2.95 -2.71
CA GLN A 98 22.80 -2.18 -1.79
C GLN A 98 22.09 -0.96 -1.16
N ALA A 99 20.96 -0.52 -1.74
CA ALA A 99 20.10 0.52 -1.20
C ALA A 99 19.34 0.01 0.03
N ARG A 100 20.07 -0.07 1.13
CA ARG A 100 19.57 -0.46 2.44
C ARG A 100 19.41 0.78 3.30
N ILE A 101 18.21 0.99 3.81
CA ILE A 101 17.97 2.01 4.83
C ILE A 101 18.61 1.50 6.13
N GLU A 102 19.84 1.91 6.39
CA GLU A 102 20.51 1.57 7.64
C GLU A 102 19.79 2.23 8.83
N PRO A 103 19.50 1.49 9.91
CA PRO A 103 18.76 2.03 11.04
C PRO A 103 19.55 3.17 11.69
N ARG A 104 19.02 4.40 11.59
CA ARG A 104 19.60 5.58 12.26
C ARG A 104 19.65 5.36 13.77
N ARG A 105 20.74 5.84 14.40
CA ARG A 105 20.90 5.71 15.86
C ARG A 105 20.12 6.79 16.61
N VAL A 106 19.68 6.45 17.82
CA VAL A 106 18.98 7.41 18.71
C VAL A 106 19.87 8.64 19.04
N SER A 107 21.19 8.49 19.07
CA SER A 107 22.13 9.62 19.23
C SER A 107 22.09 10.60 18.06
N GLU A 108 22.01 10.08 16.83
CA GLU A 108 21.89 10.88 15.61
C GLU A 108 20.54 11.60 15.58
N LEU A 109 19.46 10.90 15.98
CA LEU A 109 18.13 11.49 16.16
C LEU A 109 18.15 12.63 17.20
N LYS A 110 18.86 12.48 18.33
CA LYS A 110 18.99 13.56 19.33
C LYS A 110 19.68 14.80 18.75
N GLN A 111 20.68 14.61 17.89
CA GLN A 111 21.36 15.72 17.22
C GLN A 111 20.45 16.40 16.19
N PHE A 112 19.78 15.61 15.35
CA PHE A 112 18.78 16.09 14.38
C PHE A 112 17.63 16.83 15.08
N TYR A 113 17.16 16.29 16.20
CA TYR A 113 16.14 16.90 17.02
C TYR A 113 16.56 18.30 17.47
N LYS A 114 17.76 18.45 18.04
CA LYS A 114 18.26 19.75 18.52
C LYS A 114 18.49 20.75 17.37
N LYS A 115 19.05 20.29 16.25
CA LYS A 115 19.48 21.16 15.15
C LYS A 115 18.32 21.57 14.23
N THR A 116 17.42 20.64 13.91
CA THR A 116 16.43 20.79 12.83
C THR A 116 15.00 20.78 13.35
N LEU A 117 14.61 19.78 14.17
CA LEU A 117 13.21 19.66 14.61
C LEU A 117 12.83 20.66 15.69
N LEU A 118 13.71 20.96 16.65
CA LEU A 118 13.39 21.83 17.78
C LEU A 118 12.98 23.25 17.34
N PRO A 119 13.67 23.91 16.38
CA PRO A 119 13.18 25.16 15.80
C PRO A 119 11.79 25.06 15.18
N GLU A 120 11.49 23.98 14.45
CA GLU A 120 10.17 23.78 13.83
C GLU A 120 9.10 23.47 14.87
N LEU A 121 9.41 22.65 15.87
CA LEU A 121 8.53 22.36 17.00
C LEU A 121 8.20 23.62 17.79
N LYS A 122 9.13 24.59 17.91
CA LYS A 122 8.85 25.91 18.49
C LYS A 122 7.85 26.72 17.64
N LYS A 123 7.96 26.68 16.31
CA LYS A 123 6.97 27.31 15.41
C LYS A 123 5.60 26.63 15.54
N VAL A 124 5.58 25.30 15.57
CA VAL A 124 4.35 24.50 15.76
C VAL A 124 3.73 24.74 17.13
N GLU A 125 4.52 24.90 18.19
CA GLU A 125 4.03 25.25 19.53
C GLU A 125 3.42 26.66 19.56
N LYS A 126 4.00 27.64 18.86
CA LYS A 126 3.38 28.97 18.67
C LYS A 126 2.03 28.84 17.95
N SER A 127 1.97 28.00 16.92
CA SER A 127 0.72 27.68 16.21
C SER A 127 -0.31 27.03 17.15
N ARG A 128 0.10 26.04 17.96
CA ARG A 128 -0.75 25.38 18.98
C ARG A 128 -1.38 26.39 19.93
N ARG A 129 -0.58 27.31 20.48
CA ARG A 129 -1.07 28.35 21.40
C ARG A 129 -2.05 29.31 20.72
N SER A 130 -1.76 29.74 19.50
CA SER A 130 -2.68 30.57 18.70
C SER A 130 -4.00 29.84 18.42
N THR A 131 -3.93 28.55 18.08
CA THR A 131 -5.11 27.69 17.89
C THR A 131 -5.92 27.58 19.17
N LEU A 132 -5.29 27.28 20.31
CA LEU A 132 -5.98 27.21 21.60
C LEU A 132 -6.68 28.51 21.98
N ILE A 133 -5.98 29.65 21.88
CA ILE A 133 -6.56 30.96 22.17
C ILE A 133 -7.75 31.22 21.23
N SER A 134 -7.60 30.97 19.93
CA SER A 134 -8.70 31.16 18.98
C SER A 134 -9.88 30.24 19.27
N VAL A 135 -9.65 28.98 19.65
CA VAL A 135 -10.71 28.04 20.03
C VAL A 135 -11.42 28.53 21.30
N LEU A 136 -10.70 29.04 22.29
CA LEU A 136 -11.30 29.59 23.51
C LEU A 136 -12.15 30.83 23.21
N ILE A 137 -11.64 31.77 22.42
CA ILE A 137 -12.37 32.98 22.02
C ILE A 137 -13.62 32.61 21.22
N ILE A 138 -13.50 31.74 20.21
CA ILE A 138 -14.62 31.27 19.41
C ILE A 138 -15.64 30.57 20.31
N SER A 139 -15.21 29.69 21.21
CA SER A 139 -16.12 29.00 22.14
C SER A 139 -16.85 29.96 23.06
N ALA A 140 -16.18 31.00 23.57
CA ALA A 140 -16.81 32.04 24.39
C ALA A 140 -17.84 32.86 23.59
N ILE A 141 -17.54 33.21 22.34
CA ILE A 141 -18.47 33.93 21.44
C ILE A 141 -19.71 33.07 21.17
N PHE A 142 -19.54 31.81 20.77
CA PHE A 142 -20.66 30.92 20.50
C PHE A 142 -21.48 30.61 21.76
N LEU A 143 -20.84 30.54 22.94
CA LEU A 143 -21.54 30.42 24.21
C LEU A 143 -22.39 31.67 24.52
N ALA A 144 -21.85 32.87 24.32
CA ALA A 144 -22.60 34.12 24.50
C ALA A 144 -23.79 34.22 23.52
N ILE A 145 -23.59 33.84 22.25
CA ILE A 145 -24.65 33.78 21.25
C ILE A 145 -25.71 32.76 21.65
N PHE A 146 -25.31 31.59 22.15
CA PHE A 146 -26.23 30.56 22.61
C PHE A 146 -27.09 31.03 23.79
N ILE A 147 -26.48 31.66 24.80
CA ILE A 147 -27.19 32.24 25.95
C ILE A 147 -28.17 33.34 25.48
N TYR A 148 -27.72 34.25 24.61
CA TYR A 148 -28.56 35.30 24.05
C TYR A 148 -29.73 34.74 23.21
N SER A 149 -29.49 33.71 22.40
CA SER A 149 -30.56 33.06 21.66
C SER A 149 -31.57 32.39 22.59
N ALA A 150 -31.12 31.80 23.72
CA ALA A 150 -31.98 31.16 24.70
C ALA A 150 -32.94 32.17 25.35
N THR A 151 -32.46 33.37 25.68
CA THR A 151 -33.29 34.43 26.26
C THR A 151 -34.30 34.98 25.25
N LEU A 152 -33.88 35.19 23.99
CA LEU A 152 -34.75 35.72 22.93
C LEU A 152 -35.85 34.73 22.51
N THR A 153 -35.54 33.44 22.49
CA THR A 153 -36.43 32.39 21.98
C THR A 153 -37.12 31.58 23.07
N PHE A 154 -37.10 32.05 24.33
CA PHE A 154 -37.68 31.36 25.49
C PHE A 154 -39.15 30.97 25.30
N GLN A 155 -39.95 31.83 24.67
CA GLN A 155 -41.38 31.58 24.37
C GLN A 155 -41.60 30.66 23.16
N TRP A 156 -40.54 30.38 22.38
CA TRP A 156 -40.59 29.63 21.13
C TRP A 156 -39.58 28.47 21.18
N PRO A 157 -39.85 27.41 21.97
CA PRO A 157 -38.89 26.34 22.23
C PRO A 157 -38.45 25.63 20.94
N LYS A 158 -39.33 25.58 19.95
CA LYS A 158 -39.02 25.18 18.58
C LYS A 158 -37.85 26.02 18.01
N ILE A 159 -38.04 27.33 17.81
CA ILE A 159 -37.02 28.20 17.21
C ILE A 159 -35.67 28.15 17.96
N PHE A 160 -35.71 27.97 19.28
CA PHE A 160 -34.52 27.74 20.10
C PHE A 160 -33.67 26.54 19.64
N PHE A 161 -34.28 25.36 19.43
CA PHE A 161 -33.53 24.15 19.05
C PHE A 161 -32.90 24.25 17.67
N ILE A 162 -33.59 24.85 16.68
CA ILE A 162 -33.00 25.08 15.35
C ILE A 162 -31.80 26.00 15.45
N SER A 163 -31.96 27.15 16.09
CA SER A 163 -30.89 28.14 16.20
C SER A 163 -29.70 27.57 16.98
N SER A 164 -29.95 26.88 18.10
CA SER A 164 -28.92 26.17 18.87
C SER A 164 -28.16 25.14 18.03
N SER A 165 -28.86 24.32 17.24
CA SER A 165 -28.20 23.33 16.36
C SER A 165 -27.33 24.00 15.30
N ILE A 166 -27.78 25.12 14.72
CA ILE A 166 -26.97 25.90 13.76
C ILE A 166 -25.72 26.46 14.43
N TRP A 167 -25.85 27.07 15.62
CA TRP A 167 -24.70 27.61 16.35
C TRP A 167 -23.73 26.52 16.79
N LEU A 168 -24.24 25.37 17.24
CA LEU A 168 -23.42 24.21 17.60
C LEU A 168 -22.66 23.66 16.40
N THR A 169 -23.32 23.48 15.25
CA THR A 169 -22.67 22.97 14.04
C THR A 169 -21.61 23.92 13.50
N LEU A 170 -21.87 25.24 13.51
CA LEU A 170 -20.88 26.25 13.17
C LEU A 170 -19.69 26.24 14.15
N TRP A 171 -19.94 26.17 15.45
CA TRP A 171 -18.89 26.08 16.45
C TRP A 171 -17.99 24.85 16.24
N ILE A 172 -18.61 23.69 15.99
CA ILE A 172 -17.92 22.43 15.68
C ILE A 172 -17.09 22.56 14.39
N PHE A 173 -17.63 23.19 13.35
CA PHE A 173 -16.89 23.48 12.12
C PHE A 173 -15.64 24.32 12.40
N PHE A 174 -15.77 25.43 13.13
CA PHE A 174 -14.64 26.29 13.45
C PHE A 174 -13.60 25.59 14.32
N TYR A 175 -14.04 24.82 15.33
CA TYR A 175 -13.14 24.01 16.14
C TYR A 175 -12.37 23.02 15.28
N SER A 176 -13.08 22.26 14.44
CA SER A 176 -12.49 21.27 13.54
C SER A 176 -11.50 21.90 12.57
N PHE A 177 -11.88 23.03 11.96
CA PHE A 177 -11.02 23.75 11.03
C PHE A 177 -9.73 24.22 11.71
N ARG A 178 -9.82 24.86 12.88
CA ARG A 178 -8.65 25.38 13.59
C ARG A 178 -7.72 24.26 14.10
N THR A 179 -8.30 23.16 14.59
CA THR A 179 -7.51 22.02 15.10
C THR A 179 -6.89 21.20 13.97
N SER A 180 -7.59 21.04 12.84
CA SER A 180 -7.06 20.39 11.64
C SER A 180 -5.86 21.14 11.07
N GLN A 181 -5.91 22.47 11.00
CA GLN A 181 -4.78 23.28 10.52
C GLN A 181 -3.52 23.09 11.38
N TYR A 182 -3.68 22.97 12.71
CA TYR A 182 -2.59 22.65 13.61
C TYR A 182 -2.02 21.24 13.35
N GLY A 183 -2.88 20.24 13.24
CA GLY A 183 -2.49 18.85 12.94
C GLY A 183 -1.74 18.73 11.61
N PHE A 184 -2.25 19.36 10.55
CA PHE A 184 -1.61 19.34 9.23
C PHE A 184 -0.23 20.01 9.24
N GLY A 185 -0.09 21.16 9.91
CA GLY A 185 1.20 21.81 10.11
C GLY A 185 2.21 20.92 10.85
N PHE A 186 1.77 20.20 11.89
CA PHE A 186 2.63 19.24 12.60
C PHE A 186 3.06 18.07 11.70
N LYS A 187 2.14 17.48 10.93
CA LYS A 187 2.46 16.37 10.00
C LYS A 187 3.50 16.81 8.96
N ARG A 188 3.32 17.98 8.34
CA ARG A 188 4.26 18.53 7.35
C ARG A 188 5.60 18.95 7.96
N ASP A 189 5.60 19.68 9.06
CA ASP A 189 6.82 20.32 9.58
C ASP A 189 7.64 19.38 10.49
N VAL A 190 7.03 18.30 11.00
CA VAL A 190 7.65 17.37 11.95
C VAL A 190 7.67 15.93 11.42
N ILE A 191 6.51 15.34 11.11
CA ILE A 191 6.44 13.91 10.73
C ILE A 191 7.11 13.65 9.39
N GLN A 192 6.85 14.50 8.39
CA GLN A 192 7.49 14.40 7.08
C GLN A 192 9.02 14.55 7.21
N LYS A 193 9.50 15.57 7.94
CA LYS A 193 10.94 15.78 8.17
C LYS A 193 11.59 14.64 8.96
N LEU A 194 10.84 14.00 9.85
CA LEU A 194 11.30 12.83 10.59
C LEU A 194 11.49 11.64 9.63
N LEU A 195 10.55 11.42 8.71
CA LEU A 195 10.67 10.38 7.70
C LEU A 195 11.82 10.68 6.71
N GLU A 196 11.96 11.91 6.24
CA GLU A 196 13.08 12.36 5.38
C GLU A 196 14.45 12.19 6.07
N PHE A 197 14.51 12.32 7.41
CA PHE A 197 15.72 12.02 8.17
C PHE A 197 16.04 10.52 8.21
N MET A 198 15.01 9.68 8.27
CA MET A 198 15.15 8.23 8.32
C MET A 198 15.54 7.66 6.97
N ASP A 199 14.98 8.21 5.91
CA ASP A 199 15.23 7.83 4.53
C ASP A 199 15.78 9.02 3.75
N SER A 200 17.10 9.24 3.91
CA SER A 200 17.81 10.33 3.24
C SER A 200 17.84 10.19 1.72
N ASP A 201 17.62 8.97 1.23
CA ASP A 201 17.83 8.59 -0.16
C ASP A 201 16.52 8.65 -0.97
N GLY A 202 15.38 8.92 -0.31
CA GLY A 202 14.10 9.21 -0.93
C GLY A 202 13.36 7.99 -1.50
N TYR A 203 13.60 6.82 -0.93
CA TYR A 203 12.92 5.57 -1.28
C TYR A 203 11.45 5.52 -0.83
N LEU A 204 11.06 6.33 0.16
CA LEU A 204 9.76 6.40 0.80
C LEU A 204 9.08 7.75 0.51
N LYS A 205 7.79 7.68 0.22
CA LYS A 205 6.90 8.82 0.02
C LYS A 205 5.88 8.88 1.13
N TYR A 206 5.68 10.06 1.71
CA TYR A 206 4.71 10.32 2.77
C TYR A 206 3.53 11.13 2.27
N SER A 207 2.32 10.67 2.61
CA SER A 207 1.07 11.39 2.42
C SER A 207 0.34 11.56 3.78
N PRO A 208 0.22 12.80 4.31
CA PRO A 208 -0.42 13.05 5.60
C PRO A 208 -1.88 12.61 5.68
N THR A 209 -2.61 12.69 4.55
CA THR A 209 -4.05 12.43 4.45
C THR A 209 -4.38 11.07 3.83
N GLY A 210 -3.38 10.21 3.66
CA GLY A 210 -3.56 8.91 3.03
C GLY A 210 -3.54 8.93 1.49
N GLU A 211 -3.73 7.76 0.88
CA GLU A 211 -4.04 7.59 -0.54
C GLU A 211 -5.49 7.07 -0.65
N LEU A 212 -6.30 7.66 -1.51
CA LEU A 212 -7.74 7.40 -1.55
C LEU A 212 -8.05 5.90 -1.75
N GLY A 213 -8.62 5.30 -0.71
CA GLY A 213 -9.07 3.91 -0.72
C GLY A 213 -7.95 2.86 -0.64
N ALA A 214 -6.69 3.23 -0.45
CA ALA A 214 -5.59 2.27 -0.35
C ALA A 214 -5.76 1.36 0.88
N ALA A 215 -6.03 1.92 2.06
CA ALA A 215 -6.30 1.15 3.27
C ALA A 215 -7.54 0.25 3.14
N ARG A 216 -8.63 0.76 2.56
CA ARG A 216 -9.86 -0.01 2.33
C ARG A 216 -9.60 -1.21 1.41
N LYS A 217 -8.88 -0.99 0.30
CA LYS A 217 -8.48 -2.06 -0.63
C LYS A 217 -7.56 -3.08 0.05
N ALA A 218 -6.58 -2.62 0.82
CA ALA A 218 -5.66 -3.49 1.55
C ALA A 218 -6.39 -4.34 2.60
N LEU A 219 -7.27 -3.75 3.41
CA LEU A 219 -8.09 -4.49 4.38
C LEU A 219 -8.98 -5.53 3.68
N MET A 220 -9.62 -5.16 2.57
CA MET A 220 -10.49 -6.05 1.80
C MET A 220 -9.71 -7.26 1.26
N LYS A 221 -8.56 -7.00 0.62
CA LYS A 221 -7.69 -8.06 0.09
C LYS A 221 -7.07 -8.92 1.19
N SER A 222 -6.75 -8.33 2.34
CA SER A 222 -6.13 -9.06 3.45
C SER A 222 -7.08 -10.10 4.05
N THR A 223 -8.40 -9.91 3.93
CA THR A 223 -9.44 -10.72 4.59
C THR A 223 -9.32 -10.80 6.12
N LEU A 224 -8.43 -10.00 6.75
CA LEU A 224 -8.17 -10.02 8.19
C LEU A 224 -9.39 -9.63 9.04
N LEU A 225 -10.32 -8.86 8.48
CA LEU A 225 -11.57 -8.45 9.15
C LEU A 225 -12.78 -9.34 8.80
N GLY A 226 -12.63 -10.28 7.86
CA GLY A 226 -13.69 -11.23 7.48
C GLY A 226 -14.96 -10.60 6.92
N GLU A 227 -16.09 -11.25 7.24
CA GLU A 227 -17.46 -10.85 6.84
C GLU A 227 -17.96 -9.62 7.59
N LEU A 228 -17.37 -9.29 8.74
CA LEU A 228 -17.57 -8.00 9.42
C LEU A 228 -16.71 -6.91 8.77
N PHE A 229 -16.78 -6.76 7.45
CA PHE A 229 -16.08 -5.68 6.76
C PHE A 229 -16.59 -4.32 7.27
N PRO A 230 -15.69 -3.35 7.52
CA PRO A 230 -16.06 -2.02 8.02
C PRO A 230 -16.87 -1.25 6.98
N ASP A 231 -17.88 -0.55 7.46
CA ASP A 231 -18.62 0.42 6.65
C ASP A 231 -17.75 1.65 6.41
N ILE A 232 -17.03 2.07 7.46
CA ILE A 232 -16.20 3.28 7.49
C ILE A 232 -14.73 2.89 7.73
N VAL A 233 -13.84 3.39 6.88
CA VAL A 233 -12.39 3.20 6.98
C VAL A 233 -11.71 4.55 6.85
N HIS A 234 -11.20 5.06 7.97
CA HIS A 234 -10.35 6.25 8.00
C HIS A 234 -8.90 5.86 7.81
N GLN A 235 -8.19 6.62 6.98
CA GLN A 235 -6.79 6.41 6.66
C GLN A 235 -6.03 7.72 6.84
N ASP A 236 -4.93 7.66 7.58
CA ASP A 236 -4.00 8.76 7.79
C ASP A 236 -2.55 8.25 7.70
N ASP A 237 -1.61 9.17 7.51
CA ASP A 237 -0.17 8.90 7.60
C ASP A 237 0.30 7.74 6.72
N TYR A 238 -0.05 7.82 5.43
CA TYR A 238 0.33 6.81 4.45
C TYR A 238 1.77 6.99 4.00
N VAL A 239 2.54 5.91 4.14
CA VAL A 239 3.90 5.80 3.63
C VAL A 239 3.94 4.69 2.60
N SER A 240 4.54 4.96 1.44
CA SER A 240 4.76 3.97 0.39
C SER A 240 6.13 4.13 -0.23
N GLY A 241 6.75 3.03 -0.65
CA GLY A 241 8.07 3.07 -1.25
C GLY A 241 8.63 1.70 -1.56
N THR A 242 9.91 1.65 -1.91
CA THR A 242 10.62 0.41 -2.20
C THR A 242 11.92 0.37 -1.42
N VAL A 243 12.10 -0.65 -0.58
CA VAL A 243 13.34 -0.84 0.18
C VAL A 243 13.99 -2.11 -0.33
N GLY A 244 15.19 -2.00 -0.89
CA GLY A 244 15.75 -3.08 -1.71
C GLY A 244 14.85 -3.37 -2.91
N ARG A 245 14.45 -4.62 -3.11
CA ARG A 245 13.55 -5.07 -4.19
C ARG A 245 12.09 -5.18 -3.78
N THR A 246 11.79 -4.86 -2.53
CA THR A 246 10.46 -5.07 -1.94
C THR A 246 9.72 -3.75 -1.87
N ARG A 247 8.55 -3.68 -2.52
CA ARG A 247 7.59 -2.60 -2.30
C ARG A 247 6.98 -2.75 -0.91
N LEU A 248 6.98 -1.68 -0.14
CA LEU A 248 6.32 -1.62 1.16
C LEU A 248 5.39 -0.43 1.23
N CYS A 249 4.30 -0.63 1.95
CA CYS A 249 3.31 0.40 2.26
C CYS A 249 2.84 0.22 3.70
N PHE A 250 2.64 1.32 4.42
CA PHE A 250 1.97 1.28 5.71
C PHE A 250 1.21 2.58 5.98
N THR A 251 0.20 2.52 6.85
CA THR A 251 -0.67 3.65 7.15
C THR A 251 -1.36 3.45 8.49
N ASP A 252 -1.68 4.54 9.18
CA ASP A 252 -2.58 4.48 10.33
C ASP A 252 -4.02 4.33 9.84
N VAL A 253 -4.77 3.41 10.44
CA VAL A 253 -6.12 3.06 10.02
C VAL A 253 -7.04 2.95 11.22
N CYS A 254 -8.22 3.54 11.09
CA CYS A 254 -9.35 3.29 11.99
C CYS A 254 -10.52 2.71 11.17
N ALA A 255 -10.90 1.47 11.48
CA ALA A 255 -11.96 0.74 10.81
C ALA A 255 -13.12 0.48 11.78
N GLU A 256 -14.31 0.95 11.41
CA GLU A 256 -15.50 0.94 12.25
C GLU A 256 -16.68 0.32 11.49
N LYS A 257 -17.52 -0.41 12.23
CA LYS A 257 -18.81 -0.89 11.72
C LYS A 257 -19.94 -0.10 12.36
N SER A 258 -20.87 0.39 11.54
CA SER A 258 -22.07 1.06 12.02
C SER A 258 -23.14 0.02 12.38
N SER A 259 -24.00 0.35 13.34
CA SER A 259 -25.15 -0.47 13.74
C SER A 259 -26.41 0.39 13.74
N ILE A 260 -27.37 0.07 12.86
CA ILE A 260 -28.70 0.70 12.68
C ILE A 260 -28.68 2.24 12.58
N THR A 261 -29.03 2.72 11.39
CA THR A 261 -29.00 4.13 11.01
C THR A 261 -30.27 4.88 11.46
N LEU A 262 -30.10 6.09 12.02
CA LEU A 262 -31.19 7.03 12.33
C LEU A 262 -32.10 7.32 11.10
N LEU A 263 -31.51 7.26 9.90
CA LEU A 263 -32.16 7.39 8.60
C LEU A 263 -33.28 6.35 8.36
N SER A 264 -33.23 5.18 9.01
CA SER A 264 -34.33 4.20 8.96
C SER A 264 -35.59 4.67 9.69
N LEU A 265 -35.44 5.40 10.81
CA LEU A 265 -36.55 6.06 11.52
C LEU A 265 -37.16 7.22 10.71
N PHE A 266 -36.37 7.88 9.86
CA PHE A 266 -36.86 8.92 8.94
C PHE A 266 -37.49 8.36 7.66
N LYS A 267 -37.17 7.12 7.27
CA LYS A 267 -37.68 6.50 6.04
C LYS A 267 -39.10 5.93 6.20
N GLU A 268 -39.52 5.58 7.42
CA GLU A 268 -40.89 5.15 7.73
C GLU A 268 -41.85 6.31 8.04
N GLY A 269 -41.35 7.51 8.36
CA GLY A 269 -42.17 8.69 8.64
C GLY A 269 -42.23 9.65 7.46
N ARG A 270 -43.35 9.67 6.72
CA ARG A 270 -43.71 10.80 5.83
C ARG A 270 -43.46 12.12 6.57
N GLY A 271 -42.69 13.02 5.94
CA GLY A 271 -42.23 14.29 6.48
C GLY A 271 -43.24 15.04 7.35
N SER A 272 -43.12 14.85 8.66
CA SER A 272 -43.86 15.58 9.69
C SER A 272 -42.92 16.59 10.32
N GLU A 273 -43.38 17.81 10.58
CA GLU A 273 -42.62 18.85 11.31
C GLU A 273 -41.91 18.29 12.57
N LYS A 274 -42.52 17.30 13.23
CA LYS A 274 -41.98 16.59 14.40
C LYS A 274 -40.65 15.87 14.17
N THR A 275 -40.40 15.31 12.98
CA THR A 275 -39.14 14.59 12.70
C THR A 275 -37.95 15.53 12.63
N PHE A 276 -38.13 16.73 12.07
CA PHE A 276 -37.08 17.75 12.02
C PHE A 276 -36.69 18.26 13.41
N TRP A 277 -37.67 18.45 14.30
CA TRP A 277 -37.44 18.84 15.69
C TRP A 277 -36.68 17.77 16.48
N ILE A 278 -37.05 16.50 16.30
CA ILE A 278 -36.36 15.36 16.92
C ILE A 278 -34.92 15.28 16.40
N ALA A 279 -34.69 15.47 15.10
CA ALA A 279 -33.33 15.48 14.54
C ALA A 279 -32.45 16.58 15.15
N SER A 280 -32.93 17.82 15.22
CA SER A 280 -32.19 18.94 15.86
C SER A 280 -31.92 18.69 17.35
N LEU A 281 -32.90 18.15 18.09
CA LEU A 281 -32.71 17.80 19.49
C LEU A 281 -31.61 16.75 19.67
N VAL A 282 -31.58 15.73 18.81
CA VAL A 282 -30.55 14.68 18.83
C VAL A 282 -29.16 15.26 18.51
N VAL A 283 -29.03 16.24 17.60
CA VAL A 283 -27.73 16.93 17.35
C VAL A 283 -27.21 17.54 18.64
N VAL A 284 -28.07 18.24 19.36
CA VAL A 284 -27.67 18.96 20.57
C VAL A 284 -27.36 17.98 21.69
N VAL A 285 -28.24 17.01 21.93
CA VAL A 285 -28.13 16.06 23.05
C VAL A 285 -26.97 15.07 22.87
N PHE A 286 -26.68 14.61 21.66
CA PHE A 286 -25.63 13.61 21.42
C PHE A 286 -24.38 14.21 20.78
N GLY A 287 -24.53 15.21 19.91
CA GLY A 287 -23.40 15.86 19.24
C GLY A 287 -22.54 16.69 20.20
N PHE A 288 -23.14 17.43 21.13
CA PHE A 288 -22.39 18.22 22.11
C PHE A 288 -21.57 17.33 23.07
N PRO A 289 -22.14 16.30 23.74
CA PRO A 289 -21.34 15.39 24.56
C PRO A 289 -20.27 14.63 23.77
N TYR A 290 -20.54 14.24 22.52
CA TYR A 290 -19.55 13.60 21.66
C TYR A 290 -18.37 14.54 21.39
N ALA A 291 -18.66 15.74 20.88
CA ALA A 291 -17.66 16.76 20.61
C ALA A 291 -16.88 17.10 21.88
N PHE A 292 -17.58 17.39 22.98
CA PHE A 292 -16.97 17.68 24.28
C PHE A 292 -16.06 16.54 24.76
N SER A 293 -16.48 15.27 24.65
CA SER A 293 -15.65 14.13 25.08
C SER A 293 -14.36 13.98 24.25
N ARG A 294 -14.40 14.27 22.95
CA ARG A 294 -13.23 14.23 22.05
C ARG A 294 -12.29 15.39 22.37
N ILE A 295 -12.86 16.58 22.54
CA ILE A 295 -12.15 17.81 22.90
C ILE A 295 -11.48 17.64 24.27
N ALA A 296 -12.19 17.22 25.31
CA ALA A 296 -11.63 17.03 26.66
C ALA A 296 -10.45 16.04 26.68
N ARG A 297 -10.42 15.07 25.74
CA ARG A 297 -9.32 14.11 25.57
C ARG A 297 -8.20 14.61 24.65
N GLY A 298 -8.28 15.83 24.14
CA GLY A 298 -7.29 16.39 23.22
C GLY A 298 -7.25 15.77 21.84
N ARG A 299 -8.31 15.06 21.44
CA ARG A 299 -8.39 14.41 20.13
C ARG A 299 -8.83 15.40 19.07
N LYS A 300 -8.32 15.20 17.84
CA LYS A 300 -8.80 15.89 16.64
C LYS A 300 -10.29 15.59 16.45
N LEU A 301 -11.04 16.61 16.07
CA LEU A 301 -12.43 16.48 15.68
C LEU A 301 -12.52 16.82 14.20
N VAL A 302 -12.93 15.88 13.37
CA VAL A 302 -13.08 16.12 11.93
C VAL A 302 -14.55 16.42 11.66
N PHE A 303 -14.85 17.54 11.00
CA PHE A 303 -16.22 17.98 10.76
C PHE A 303 -17.01 17.01 9.87
N SER A 304 -16.38 16.45 8.84
CA SER A 304 -17.02 15.42 8.01
C SER A 304 -17.38 14.20 8.85
N GLU A 305 -16.45 13.73 9.69
CA GLU A 305 -16.71 12.61 10.61
C GLU A 305 -17.80 12.96 11.63
N PHE A 306 -17.87 14.20 12.10
CA PHE A 306 -18.94 14.63 13.00
C PHE A 306 -20.32 14.48 12.34
N TRP A 307 -20.47 14.91 11.08
CA TRP A 307 -21.73 14.77 10.35
C TRP A 307 -22.05 13.33 9.97
N GLU A 308 -21.05 12.54 9.56
CA GLU A 308 -21.24 11.11 9.36
C GLU A 308 -21.68 10.45 10.67
N HIS A 309 -20.99 10.73 11.78
CA HIS A 309 -21.42 10.28 13.10
C HIS A 309 -22.84 10.74 13.38
N PHE A 310 -23.20 11.99 13.11
CA PHE A 310 -24.49 12.57 13.47
C PHE A 310 -25.66 12.01 12.65
N TYR A 311 -25.59 12.07 11.31
CA TYR A 311 -26.64 11.57 10.41
C TYR A 311 -26.85 10.06 10.56
N ASP A 312 -25.80 9.35 10.93
CA ASP A 312 -25.85 7.91 11.18
C ASP A 312 -26.33 7.67 12.65
N SER A 313 -26.00 8.53 13.64
CA SER A 313 -26.14 8.29 15.09
C SER A 313 -27.55 8.16 15.69
N SER A 314 -28.08 6.95 15.63
CA SER A 314 -28.44 6.24 16.89
C SER A 314 -27.46 5.09 17.16
N ILE A 315 -26.21 5.25 16.72
CA ILE A 315 -25.26 4.16 16.46
C ILE A 315 -24.29 3.94 17.61
N SER A 316 -24.35 2.76 18.20
CA SER A 316 -23.19 2.15 18.86
C SER A 316 -22.18 1.71 17.79
N LYS A 317 -21.21 2.56 17.46
CA LYS A 317 -20.14 2.16 16.52
C LYS A 317 -19.29 1.07 17.17
N ARG A 318 -19.13 -0.06 16.50
CA ARG A 318 -18.22 -1.12 16.95
C ARG A 318 -16.87 -0.91 16.29
N LEU A 319 -15.86 -0.54 17.10
CA LEU A 319 -14.48 -0.49 16.63
C LEU A 319 -14.03 -1.89 16.23
N LEU A 320 -13.70 -2.08 14.95
CA LEU A 320 -13.22 -3.35 14.42
C LEU A 320 -11.70 -3.42 14.47
N PHE A 321 -11.03 -2.34 14.05
CA PHE A 321 -9.58 -2.24 14.05
C PHE A 321 -9.13 -0.79 14.21
N LYS A 322 -8.04 -0.60 14.95
CA LYS A 322 -7.33 0.67 15.04
C LYS A 322 -5.83 0.43 15.14
N GLY A 323 -5.06 1.10 14.31
CA GLY A 323 -3.61 1.08 14.35
C GLY A 323 -2.97 0.90 12.98
N LEU A 324 -1.75 0.36 12.97
CA LEU A 324 -0.91 0.30 11.79
C LEU A 324 -1.32 -0.86 10.87
N LEU A 325 -1.69 -0.54 9.64
CA LEU A 325 -1.85 -1.50 8.56
C LEU A 325 -0.63 -1.44 7.65
N TYR A 326 0.06 -2.55 7.48
CA TYR A 326 1.24 -2.72 6.64
C TYR A 326 0.94 -3.73 5.54
N TRP A 327 1.41 -3.48 4.31
CA TRP A 327 1.41 -4.48 3.25
C TRP A 327 2.63 -4.34 2.36
N SER A 328 3.06 -5.47 1.83
CA SER A 328 4.29 -5.55 1.07
C SER A 328 4.28 -6.74 0.12
N ASP A 329 5.04 -6.60 -0.97
CA ASP A 329 5.21 -7.68 -1.94
C ASP A 329 6.01 -8.83 -1.32
N PHE A 330 5.57 -10.05 -1.59
CA PHE A 330 6.21 -11.29 -1.20
C PHE A 330 6.77 -11.97 -2.44
N SER A 331 7.95 -12.58 -2.33
CA SER A 331 8.66 -13.15 -3.49
C SER A 331 7.99 -14.38 -4.12
N LYS A 332 6.97 -14.94 -3.46
CA LYS A 332 6.19 -16.08 -3.94
C LYS A 332 4.77 -15.66 -4.24
N THR A 333 4.21 -16.26 -5.29
CA THR A 333 2.78 -16.24 -5.59
C THR A 333 2.09 -17.42 -4.92
N PHE A 334 0.91 -17.16 -4.36
CA PHE A 334 0.07 -18.06 -3.60
C PHE A 334 -1.27 -18.21 -4.29
N LYS A 335 -1.76 -19.43 -4.40
CA LYS A 335 -3.09 -19.74 -4.95
C LYS A 335 -4.17 -19.68 -3.89
N SER A 336 -3.82 -20.02 -2.65
CA SER A 336 -4.73 -20.09 -1.51
C SER A 336 -4.39 -19.01 -0.48
N ARG A 337 -5.38 -18.63 0.33
CA ARG A 337 -5.15 -17.66 1.42
C ARG A 337 -4.67 -18.35 2.69
N THR A 338 -3.71 -17.73 3.37
CA THR A 338 -3.20 -18.16 4.68
C THR A 338 -3.23 -16.99 5.66
N VAL A 339 -3.88 -17.17 6.81
CA VAL A 339 -4.07 -16.15 7.84
C VAL A 339 -3.44 -16.61 9.15
N ILE A 340 -2.68 -15.71 9.79
CA ILE A 340 -2.05 -15.90 11.08
C ILE A 340 -2.67 -14.94 12.08
N ILE A 341 -3.20 -15.49 13.17
CA ILE A 341 -3.89 -14.70 14.19
C ILE A 341 -3.28 -14.95 15.58
N PRO A 342 -3.29 -13.96 16.48
CA PRO A 342 -2.86 -14.14 17.85
C PRO A 342 -3.71 -15.20 18.58
N ASN A 343 -3.08 -16.09 19.33
CA ASN A 343 -3.73 -17.19 20.03
C ASN A 343 -4.79 -16.69 21.05
N LYS A 344 -4.58 -15.50 21.62
CA LYS A 344 -5.51 -14.86 22.58
C LYS A 344 -6.70 -14.15 21.93
N ILE A 345 -6.63 -13.80 20.64
CA ILE A 345 -7.62 -12.95 19.94
C ILE A 345 -8.60 -13.80 19.09
N THR A 346 -8.52 -15.12 19.20
CA THR A 346 -9.34 -16.09 18.46
C THR A 346 -10.81 -15.79 18.47
N GLU A 347 -11.39 -15.49 19.63
CA GLU A 347 -12.84 -15.28 19.72
C GLU A 347 -13.33 -14.08 18.92
N ARG A 348 -12.62 -12.94 18.94
CA ARG A 348 -13.04 -11.75 18.20
C ARG A 348 -12.87 -11.95 16.69
N ILE A 349 -11.76 -12.55 16.26
CA ILE A 349 -11.48 -12.75 14.83
C ILE A 349 -12.37 -13.84 14.24
N SER A 350 -12.63 -14.91 15.00
CA SER A 350 -13.60 -15.96 14.64
C SER A 350 -15.01 -15.41 14.53
N LYS A 351 -15.47 -14.59 15.47
CA LYS A 351 -16.77 -13.91 15.42
C LYS A 351 -16.91 -12.95 14.24
N ASN A 352 -15.81 -12.47 13.68
CA ASN A 352 -15.79 -11.56 12.54
C ASN A 352 -15.76 -12.25 11.18
N GLY A 353 -15.71 -13.59 11.14
CA GLY A 353 -15.74 -14.38 9.91
C GLY A 353 -14.42 -14.40 9.13
N ALA A 354 -13.32 -13.84 9.68
CA ALA A 354 -12.03 -13.78 8.98
C ALA A 354 -11.43 -15.18 8.72
N ILE A 355 -11.85 -16.17 9.49
CA ILE A 355 -11.46 -17.57 9.36
C ILE A 355 -12.57 -18.44 8.74
N ASN A 356 -13.68 -17.86 8.28
CA ASN A 356 -14.76 -18.62 7.65
C ASN A 356 -14.26 -19.25 6.34
N GLY A 357 -14.50 -20.56 6.20
CA GLY A 357 -13.99 -21.36 5.10
C GLY A 357 -12.50 -21.69 5.18
N LEU A 358 -11.81 -21.37 6.29
CA LEU A 358 -10.42 -21.74 6.52
C LEU A 358 -10.29 -22.90 7.50
N ASN A 359 -9.36 -23.81 7.21
CA ASN A 359 -9.04 -24.91 8.10
C ASN A 359 -7.91 -24.53 9.03
N ARG A 360 -8.00 -24.94 10.30
CA ARG A 360 -6.91 -24.74 11.26
C ARG A 360 -5.72 -25.61 10.90
N ILE A 361 -4.55 -25.00 10.79
CA ILE A 361 -3.31 -25.66 10.39
C ILE A 361 -2.39 -25.72 11.61
N LYS A 362 -2.11 -26.94 12.10
CA LYS A 362 -1.10 -27.15 13.14
C LYS A 362 0.28 -27.20 12.49
N LEU A 363 1.18 -26.35 13.00
CA LEU A 363 2.59 -26.27 12.62
C LEU A 363 3.45 -26.85 13.74
N GLU A 364 4.70 -27.18 13.44
CA GLU A 364 5.60 -27.89 14.36
C GLU A 364 6.39 -26.97 15.29
N ASP A 365 6.44 -25.66 15.03
CA ASP A 365 7.25 -24.70 15.80
C ASP A 365 6.56 -24.32 17.14
N PRO A 366 7.12 -24.72 18.31
CA PRO A 366 6.49 -24.45 19.60
C PRO A 366 6.53 -22.96 19.98
N GLN A 367 7.57 -22.22 19.57
CA GLN A 367 7.68 -20.80 19.91
C GLN A 367 6.65 -19.97 19.16
N PHE A 368 6.42 -20.29 17.89
CA PHE A 368 5.43 -19.65 17.05
C PHE A 368 4.01 -19.99 17.54
N ASN A 369 3.72 -21.28 17.78
CA ASN A 369 2.42 -21.74 18.28
C ASN A 369 2.05 -21.19 19.66
N LYS A 370 3.03 -20.75 20.46
CA LYS A 370 2.78 -20.05 21.72
C LYS A 370 2.02 -18.74 21.49
N TYR A 371 2.32 -18.03 20.41
CA TYR A 371 1.78 -16.70 20.13
C TYR A 371 0.67 -16.73 19.08
N PHE A 372 0.70 -17.68 18.15
CA PHE A 372 -0.10 -17.65 16.95
C PHE A 372 -0.89 -18.93 16.69
N LEU A 373 -1.98 -18.76 15.94
CA LEU A 373 -2.72 -19.81 15.29
C LEU A 373 -2.80 -19.53 13.80
N VAL A 374 -2.81 -20.59 13.01
CA VAL A 374 -2.79 -20.51 11.54
C VAL A 374 -4.05 -21.14 10.98
N TYR A 375 -4.63 -20.43 10.01
CA TYR A 375 -5.79 -20.84 9.26
C TYR A 375 -5.48 -20.69 7.77
N GLY A 376 -5.87 -21.64 6.95
CA GLY A 376 -5.65 -21.56 5.51
C GLY A 376 -6.59 -22.46 4.73
N GLU A 377 -6.68 -22.22 3.43
CA GLU A 377 -7.44 -23.04 2.49
C GLU A 377 -6.68 -24.32 2.12
N ASP A 378 -5.35 -24.21 1.92
CA ASP A 378 -4.47 -25.33 1.61
C ASP A 378 -3.41 -25.51 2.70
N GLN A 379 -3.38 -26.70 3.30
CA GLN A 379 -2.45 -27.06 4.36
C GLN A 379 -1.00 -27.20 3.88
N VAL A 380 -0.79 -27.61 2.64
CA VAL A 380 0.52 -27.81 2.02
C VAL A 380 1.10 -26.44 1.66
N GLU A 381 0.34 -25.60 0.97
CA GLU A 381 0.79 -24.26 0.59
C GLU A 381 1.09 -23.40 1.84
N ALA A 382 0.24 -23.45 2.87
CA ALA A 382 0.51 -22.72 4.12
C ALA A 382 1.83 -23.13 4.79
N ARG A 383 2.22 -24.40 4.77
CA ARG A 383 3.52 -24.87 5.29
C ARG A 383 4.68 -24.42 4.41
N TYR A 384 4.46 -24.33 3.11
CA TYR A 384 5.44 -23.82 2.17
C TYR A 384 5.70 -22.31 2.33
N ILE A 385 4.66 -21.54 2.68
CA ILE A 385 4.76 -20.13 3.08
C ILE A 385 5.49 -20.05 4.42
N LEU A 386 4.96 -20.76 5.43
CA LEU A 386 5.42 -20.71 6.82
C LEU A 386 6.54 -21.70 7.09
N SER A 387 7.64 -21.51 6.35
CA SER A 387 8.91 -22.17 6.67
C SER A 387 9.33 -21.88 8.11
N THR A 388 10.10 -22.80 8.72
CA THR A 388 10.63 -22.64 10.09
C THR A 388 11.33 -21.30 10.31
N ASN A 389 12.08 -20.84 9.30
CA ASN A 389 12.76 -19.54 9.35
C ASN A 389 11.79 -18.36 9.37
N LEU A 390 10.73 -18.39 8.56
CA LEU A 390 9.73 -17.32 8.54
C LEU A 390 8.93 -17.30 9.84
N MET A 391 8.52 -18.47 10.36
CA MET A 391 7.84 -18.58 11.65
C MET A 391 8.67 -17.98 12.78
N HIS A 392 9.97 -18.33 12.86
CA HIS A 392 10.86 -17.77 13.87
C HIS A 392 11.00 -16.25 13.75
N ARG A 393 11.08 -15.71 12.52
CA ARG A 393 11.12 -14.26 12.30
C ARG A 393 9.82 -13.56 12.68
N ILE A 394 8.67 -14.11 12.35
CA ILE A 394 7.36 -13.57 12.78
C ILE A 394 7.26 -13.59 14.30
N ALA A 395 7.69 -14.67 14.96
CA ALA A 395 7.71 -14.75 16.42
C ALA A 395 8.64 -13.70 17.05
N ASN A 396 9.81 -13.45 16.44
CA ASN A 396 10.75 -12.43 16.92
C ASN A 396 10.26 -11.01 16.65
N LEU A 397 9.64 -10.75 15.49
CA LEU A 397 8.97 -9.49 15.18
C LEU A 397 7.92 -9.19 16.27
N ARG A 398 7.05 -10.15 16.57
CA ARG A 398 6.06 -10.02 17.64
C ARG A 398 6.69 -9.71 19.00
N LYS A 399 7.79 -10.39 19.37
CA LYS A 399 8.51 -10.14 20.63
C LYS A 399 9.08 -8.72 20.66
N LYS A 400 9.69 -8.25 19.57
CA LYS A 400 10.25 -6.90 19.41
C LYS A 400 9.17 -5.82 19.50
N LEU A 401 8.01 -6.07 18.91
CA LEU A 401 6.83 -5.19 18.97
C LEU A 401 6.19 -5.16 20.36
N ASN A 402 6.33 -6.25 21.13
CA ASN A 402 5.59 -6.50 22.36
C ASN A 402 4.07 -6.26 22.23
N ARG A 403 3.52 -6.59 21.07
CA ARG A 403 2.12 -6.39 20.71
C ARG A 403 1.61 -7.58 19.91
N ASP A 404 0.31 -7.77 19.94
CA ASP A 404 -0.33 -8.79 19.12
C ASP A 404 -0.44 -8.29 17.67
N ILE A 405 -0.04 -9.15 16.73
CA ILE A 405 -0.04 -8.87 15.30
C ILE A 405 -0.87 -9.91 14.56
N CYS A 406 -1.60 -9.51 13.53
CA CYS A 406 -2.21 -10.45 12.60
C CYS A 406 -1.47 -10.37 11.26
N LEU A 407 -1.36 -11.48 10.56
CA LEU A 407 -0.77 -11.53 9.23
C LEU A 407 -1.71 -12.24 8.26
N SER A 408 -1.67 -11.84 7.00
CA SER A 408 -2.38 -12.52 5.92
C SER A 408 -1.52 -12.58 4.67
N PHE A 409 -1.48 -13.75 4.05
CA PHE A 409 -0.79 -14.01 2.80
C PHE A 409 -1.85 -14.32 1.74
N VAL A 410 -1.94 -13.45 0.73
CA VAL A 410 -2.92 -13.57 -0.36
C VAL A 410 -2.24 -13.18 -1.67
N SER A 411 -2.35 -14.03 -2.69
CA SER A 411 -1.71 -13.84 -3.99
C SER A 411 -0.20 -13.64 -3.87
N TYR A 412 0.35 -12.44 -4.03
CA TYR A 412 1.78 -12.16 -3.85
C TYR A 412 2.02 -11.13 -2.76
N THR A 413 1.01 -10.85 -1.93
CA THR A 413 1.07 -9.76 -0.95
C THR A 413 0.97 -10.32 0.47
N MET A 414 1.85 -9.83 1.32
CA MET A 414 1.79 -10.04 2.76
C MET A 414 1.18 -8.79 3.40
N TYR A 415 0.17 -8.98 4.23
CA TYR A 415 -0.47 -7.96 5.04
C TYR A 415 -0.14 -8.18 6.51
N ILE A 416 0.09 -7.12 7.27
CA ILE A 416 0.30 -7.15 8.71
C ILE A 416 -0.58 -6.07 9.35
N THR A 417 -1.29 -6.40 10.41
CA THR A 417 -1.98 -5.43 11.25
C THR A 417 -1.41 -5.43 12.67
N ILE A 418 -1.18 -4.24 13.19
CA ILE A 418 -0.69 -4.01 14.56
C ILE A 418 -1.67 -3.09 15.26
N ASN A 419 -2.25 -3.57 16.37
CA ASN A 419 -3.24 -2.78 17.11
C ASN A 419 -2.57 -1.65 17.90
N TYR A 420 -3.12 -0.44 17.78
CA TYR A 420 -2.80 0.74 18.59
C TYR A 420 -4.09 1.35 19.13
N GLU A 421 -4.09 1.74 20.40
CA GLU A 421 -5.24 2.39 21.03
C GLU A 421 -5.24 3.91 20.78
N GLU A 422 -4.04 4.50 20.68
CA GLU A 422 -3.83 5.93 20.43
C GLU A 422 -3.88 6.25 18.93
N ASP A 423 -4.17 7.51 18.60
CA ASP A 423 -4.06 8.03 17.24
C ASP A 423 -2.56 8.21 16.94
N LEU A 424 -2.04 7.53 15.91
CA LEU A 424 -0.61 7.60 15.60
C LEU A 424 -0.30 8.91 14.87
N PHE A 425 0.90 9.44 15.09
CA PHE A 425 1.43 10.63 14.40
C PHE A 425 0.57 11.91 14.51
N GLU A 426 -0.40 11.95 15.41
CA GLU A 426 -1.26 13.10 15.66
C GLU A 426 -0.76 13.89 16.89
N PRO A 427 -0.66 15.23 16.82
CA PRO A 427 -0.24 16.04 17.96
C PRO A 427 -1.36 16.22 18.98
N LYS A 428 -1.03 16.13 20.27
CA LYS A 428 -1.98 16.41 21.36
C LYS A 428 -2.16 17.93 21.52
N ILE A 429 -3.39 18.42 21.38
CA ILE A 429 -3.67 19.88 21.39
C ILE A 429 -3.41 20.51 22.76
N PHE A 430 -3.70 19.78 23.84
CA PHE A 430 -3.53 20.27 25.23
C PHE A 430 -2.16 19.98 25.82
N SER A 431 -1.25 19.37 25.07
CA SER A 431 0.09 19.03 25.54
C SER A 431 1.15 19.61 24.59
N SER A 432 2.30 20.02 25.13
CA SER A 432 3.38 20.51 24.29
C SER A 432 4.15 19.35 23.65
N MET A 433 4.43 19.47 22.35
CA MET A 433 5.25 18.52 21.60
C MET A 433 6.75 18.90 21.60
N LEU A 434 7.17 19.86 22.45
CA LEU A 434 8.57 20.30 22.59
C LEU A 434 9.48 19.33 23.34
N SER A 435 8.96 18.20 23.80
CA SER A 435 9.77 17.17 24.45
C SER A 435 10.27 16.17 23.41
N PHE A 436 11.42 15.55 23.70
CA PHE A 436 12.01 14.56 22.79
C PHE A 436 11.21 13.25 22.71
N LYS A 437 10.49 12.90 23.78
CA LYS A 437 9.85 11.58 23.93
C LYS A 437 8.83 11.25 22.82
N PRO A 438 7.85 12.12 22.48
CA PRO A 438 6.91 11.82 21.38
C PRO A 438 7.61 11.64 20.02
N ILE A 439 8.68 12.41 19.78
CA ILE A 439 9.46 12.28 18.54
C ILE A 439 10.20 10.95 18.48
N LEU A 440 10.73 10.50 19.62
CA LEU A 440 11.35 9.17 19.73
C LEU A 440 10.32 8.06 19.45
N GLU A 441 9.11 8.16 20.02
CA GLU A 441 8.04 7.17 19.78
C GLU A 441 7.68 7.09 18.30
N TYR A 442 7.52 8.22 17.60
CA TYR A 442 7.26 8.23 16.16
C TYR A 442 8.42 7.67 15.33
N PHE A 443 9.65 8.01 15.72
CA PHE A 443 10.86 7.47 15.10
C PHE A 443 10.93 5.95 15.23
N GLU A 444 10.67 5.42 16.42
CA GLU A 444 10.68 3.97 16.68
C GLU A 444 9.60 3.25 15.86
N ILE A 445 8.41 3.82 15.70
CA ILE A 445 7.34 3.24 14.87
C ILE A 445 7.76 3.20 13.40
N PHE A 446 8.30 4.28 12.85
CA PHE A 446 8.78 4.27 11.46
C PHE A 446 9.95 3.30 11.27
N GLN A 447 10.90 3.27 12.20
CA GLN A 447 12.08 2.41 12.10
C GLN A 447 11.67 0.95 12.14
N MET A 448 10.71 0.63 12.99
CA MET A 448 10.08 -0.68 13.08
C MET A 448 9.33 -1.04 11.80
N ALA A 449 8.52 -0.15 11.23
CA ALA A 449 7.78 -0.40 10.00
C ALA A 449 8.72 -0.68 8.81
N ILE A 450 9.80 0.09 8.68
CA ILE A 450 10.84 -0.11 7.65
C ILE A 450 11.60 -1.42 7.90
N ALA A 451 11.97 -1.69 9.16
CA ALA A 451 12.72 -2.89 9.52
C ALA A 451 11.96 -4.20 9.27
N ILE A 452 10.62 -4.19 9.11
CA ILE A 452 9.84 -5.40 8.77
C ILE A 452 10.37 -6.08 7.50
N VAL A 453 10.79 -5.30 6.50
CA VAL A 453 11.35 -5.83 5.24
C VAL A 453 12.59 -6.70 5.51
N ASP A 454 13.51 -6.19 6.33
CA ASP A 454 14.75 -6.88 6.71
C ASP A 454 14.50 -8.01 7.72
N ASP A 455 13.69 -7.75 8.76
CA ASP A 455 13.36 -8.69 9.83
C ASP A 455 12.69 -9.95 9.27
N LEU A 456 11.87 -9.83 8.22
CA LEU A 456 11.24 -10.95 7.54
C LEU A 456 12.05 -11.44 6.31
N ARG A 457 13.08 -10.70 5.89
CA ARG A 457 13.87 -10.85 4.65
C ARG A 457 13.02 -10.96 3.39
N LEU A 458 12.14 -9.99 3.20
CA LEU A 458 11.28 -9.92 2.02
C LEU A 458 12.08 -9.65 0.72
N ASN A 459 13.25 -9.02 0.84
CA ASN A 459 14.16 -8.73 -0.28
C ASN A 459 14.77 -9.97 -0.94
N ARG A 460 14.79 -11.12 -0.25
CA ARG A 460 15.42 -12.32 -0.79
C ARG A 460 14.49 -12.99 -1.80
N ARG A 461 14.75 -12.77 -3.09
CA ARG A 461 14.20 -13.56 -4.18
C ARG A 461 15.08 -14.79 -4.34
N ILE A 462 14.59 -15.93 -3.86
CA ILE A 462 15.22 -17.25 -4.07
C ILE A 462 14.58 -17.94 -5.29
N TRP A 463 13.74 -17.21 -6.03
CA TRP A 463 12.79 -17.73 -7.01
C TRP A 463 12.64 -16.77 -8.21
N ASP A 464 13.69 -16.01 -8.54
CA ASP A 464 13.72 -15.40 -9.88
C ASP A 464 13.81 -16.58 -10.85
N ALA A 465 12.75 -16.77 -11.63
CA ALA A 465 12.58 -17.93 -12.50
C ALA A 465 13.61 -17.90 -13.63
N ASP A 466 14.19 -19.07 -13.90
CA ASP A 466 14.72 -19.43 -15.21
C ASP A 466 13.65 -19.28 -16.30
#